data_AF-A0A2R6G1G7-F1
#
_entry.id   AF-A0A2R6G1G7-F1
#
_cell.length_a   1.000
_cell.length_b   1.000
_cell.length_c   1.000
_cell.angle_alpha   90.00
_cell.angle_beta   90.00
_cell.angle_gamma   90.00
#
_symmetry.space_group_name_H-M   'P 1'
#
loop_
_entity.id
_entity.type
_entity.pdbx_description
1 polymer ?
#
loop_
_entity_poly.entity_id
_entity_poly.type
_entity_poly.pdbx_seq_one_letter_code
_entity_poly.pdbx_strand_id
1 'polypeptide(L)'
;LPLPERPGGDDLGLMIDLARRTTFEFVDDSLVRRGVIDDSRGKSPGLIRGRLEIVREYDDLYRAAPPEVRANALANTYRLEGRMHLRDRRWSGAAVRSFARACYHAPSPRTAVPLGASLFGRPGMDAMQRVYRLVR
;
A
#
# COMPACT_ATOMS: atom_id res chain seq x y z
N LEU A 1 13.47 17.08 17.82
CA LEU A 1 13.34 17.55 16.42
C LEU A 1 11.91 17.29 15.97
N PRO A 2 11.28 18.18 15.20
CA PRO A 2 9.92 17.95 14.70
C PRO A 2 9.88 16.71 13.79
N LEU A 3 8.75 16.02 13.77
CA LEU A 3 8.54 14.85 12.91
C LEU A 3 8.57 15.30 11.43
N PRO A 4 9.24 14.54 10.53
CA PRO A 4 9.21 14.85 9.11
C PRO A 4 7.79 14.80 8.55
N GLU A 5 7.43 15.76 7.70
CA GLU A 5 6.12 15.80 7.04
C GLU A 5 6.05 14.77 5.90
N ARG A 6 5.31 13.67 6.13
CA ARG A 6 5.02 12.61 5.16
C ARG A 6 3.51 12.44 5.06
N PRO A 7 2.80 13.18 4.18
CA PRO A 7 1.34 13.22 4.17
C PRO A 7 0.69 11.82 4.13
N GLY A 8 0.08 11.39 5.24
CA GLY A 8 -0.60 10.10 5.36
C GLY A 8 0.31 8.90 5.69
N GLY A 9 1.62 9.09 5.80
CA GLY A 9 2.60 8.10 6.29
C GLY A 9 3.42 8.60 7.48
N ASP A 10 3.00 9.68 8.13
CA ASP A 10 3.69 10.29 9.28
C ASP A 10 3.89 9.30 10.44
N ASP A 11 2.87 8.45 10.67
CA ASP A 11 2.86 7.40 11.69
C ASP A 11 3.88 6.29 11.43
N LEU A 12 4.05 5.88 10.17
CA LEU A 12 4.94 4.80 9.78
C LEU A 12 6.41 5.09 10.12
N GLY A 13 6.89 6.30 9.82
CA GLY A 13 8.27 6.69 10.15
C GLY A 13 8.51 6.70 11.66
N LEU A 14 7.57 7.27 12.42
CA LEU A 14 7.61 7.27 13.89
C LEU A 14 7.64 5.84 14.45
N MET A 15 6.81 4.93 13.93
CA MET A 15 6.81 3.53 14.37
C MET A 15 8.14 2.83 14.09
N ILE A 16 8.77 3.08 12.93
CA ILE A 16 10.09 2.53 12.61
C ILE A 16 11.14 3.05 13.60
N ASP A 17 11.16 4.36 13.86
CA ASP A 17 12.12 4.97 14.78
C ASP A 17 11.98 4.47 16.22
N LEU A 18 10.74 4.25 16.67
CA LEU A 18 10.46 3.60 17.95
C LEU A 18 10.95 2.15 17.95
N ALA A 19 10.66 1.37 16.90
CA ALA A 19 11.03 -0.04 16.82
C ALA A 19 12.55 -0.26 16.82
N ARG A 20 13.33 0.74 16.43
CA ARG A 20 14.81 0.72 16.53
C ARG A 20 15.33 0.90 17.96
N ARG A 21 14.53 1.49 18.84
CA ARG A 21 14.93 1.89 20.21
C ARG A 21 14.25 1.07 21.29
N THR A 22 13.14 0.41 20.95
CA THR A 22 12.30 -0.30 21.90
C THR A 22 11.79 -1.61 21.31
N THR A 23 11.55 -2.59 22.17
CA THR A 23 10.80 -3.80 21.81
C THR A 23 9.32 -3.47 21.75
N PHE A 24 8.63 -3.94 20.71
CA PHE A 24 7.18 -3.84 20.60
C PHE A 24 6.54 -5.11 21.15
N GLU A 25 5.46 -4.93 21.90
CA GLU A 25 4.57 -5.98 22.36
C GLU A 25 3.15 -5.70 21.82
N PHE A 26 2.30 -6.73 21.77
CA PHE A 26 0.94 -6.58 21.29
C PHE A 26 -0.04 -7.24 22.25
N VAL A 27 -1.24 -6.66 22.32
CA VAL A 27 -2.38 -7.28 23.02
C VAL A 27 -3.20 -8.01 21.98
N ASP A 28 -3.36 -9.32 22.15
CA ASP A 28 -4.18 -10.17 21.27
C ASP A 28 -5.69 -10.04 21.59
N ASP A 29 -6.16 -8.79 21.67
CA ASP A 29 -7.57 -8.47 21.90
C ASP A 29 -7.99 -7.21 21.13
N SER A 30 -9.26 -7.15 20.73
CA SER A 30 -9.81 -6.01 20.00
C SER A 30 -10.12 -4.86 20.96
N LEU A 31 -9.16 -3.96 21.12
CA LEU A 31 -9.31 -2.81 22.03
C LEU A 31 -10.23 -1.72 21.48
N VAL A 32 -10.27 -1.54 20.15
CA VAL A 32 -11.06 -0.49 19.48
C VAL A 32 -11.59 -0.92 18.12
N ARG A 33 -12.76 -0.39 17.73
CA ARG A 33 -13.26 -0.46 16.35
C ARG A 33 -13.01 0.86 15.64
N ARG A 34 -12.14 0.84 14.63
CA ARG A 34 -11.87 2.03 13.82
C ARG A 34 -13.03 2.29 12.87
N GLY A 35 -13.62 3.49 12.94
CA GLY A 35 -14.62 3.95 11.97
C GLY A 35 -14.05 4.06 10.56
N VAL A 36 -14.89 3.83 9.55
CA VAL A 36 -14.55 4.07 8.14
C VAL A 36 -15.02 5.46 7.78
N ILE A 37 -14.08 6.39 7.60
CA ILE A 37 -14.36 7.76 7.16
C ILE A 37 -13.95 7.88 5.69
N ASP A 38 -14.80 8.52 4.87
CA ASP A 38 -14.57 8.62 3.43
C ASP A 38 -13.33 9.44 3.08
N ASP A 39 -13.05 10.50 3.85
CA ASP A 39 -11.92 11.43 3.65
C ASP A 39 -10.73 11.19 4.61
N SER A 40 -10.45 9.93 4.97
CA SER A 40 -9.26 9.66 5.77
C SER A 40 -7.98 10.02 5.01
N ARG A 41 -6.98 10.60 5.69
CA ARG A 41 -5.65 10.92 5.08
C ARG A 41 -4.98 9.69 4.47
N GLY A 42 -5.32 8.49 4.96
CA GLY A 42 -4.94 7.19 4.39
C GLY A 42 -5.50 6.90 2.98
N LYS A 43 -6.31 7.80 2.42
CA LYS A 43 -6.84 7.77 1.05
C LYS A 43 -6.34 8.96 0.20
N SER A 44 -5.41 9.77 0.73
CA SER A 44 -4.90 10.96 0.04
C SER A 44 -3.78 10.64 -0.95
N PRO A 45 -3.65 11.38 -2.08
CA PRO A 45 -2.52 11.26 -3.01
C PRO A 45 -1.14 11.32 -2.35
N GLY A 46 -1.01 12.11 -1.28
CA GLY A 46 0.22 12.26 -0.51
C GLY A 46 0.72 10.96 0.12
N LEU A 47 -0.17 10.01 0.41
CA LEU A 47 0.20 8.72 1.00
C LEU A 47 1.17 7.92 0.13
N ILE A 48 1.00 7.95 -1.19
CA ILE A 48 1.89 7.21 -2.11
C ILE A 48 3.29 7.81 -2.05
N ARG A 49 3.39 9.14 -2.07
CA ARG A 49 4.65 9.86 -1.91
C ARG A 49 5.30 9.51 -0.57
N GLY A 50 4.56 9.63 0.54
CA GLY A 50 5.08 9.34 1.88
C GLY A 50 5.60 7.90 2.03
N ARG A 51 4.91 6.91 1.45
CA ARG A 51 5.38 5.51 1.45
C ARG A 51 6.66 5.31 0.65
N LEU A 52 6.78 5.95 -0.51
CA LEU A 52 8.00 5.89 -1.31
C LEU A 52 9.17 6.61 -0.64
N GLU A 53 8.90 7.71 0.07
CA GLU A 53 9.89 8.43 0.89
C GLU A 53 10.40 7.54 2.03
N ILE A 54 9.51 6.84 2.76
CA ILE A 54 9.90 5.88 3.80
C ILE A 54 10.83 4.80 3.25
N VAL A 55 10.51 4.20 2.09
CA VAL A 55 11.37 3.16 1.50
C VAL A 55 12.75 3.70 1.14
N ARG A 56 12.86 4.97 0.74
CA ARG A 56 14.13 5.62 0.41
C ARG A 56 14.91 6.02 1.65
N GLU A 57 14.23 6.57 2.66
CA GLU A 57 14.82 7.08 3.88
C GLU A 57 15.39 5.96 4.75
N TYR A 58 14.65 4.85 4.87
CA TYR A 58 15.05 3.68 5.64
C TYR A 58 15.63 2.56 4.75
N ASP A 59 16.32 2.93 3.66
CA ASP A 59 16.87 1.98 2.69
C ASP A 59 17.94 1.04 3.32
N ASP A 60 18.62 1.49 4.37
CA ASP A 60 19.51 0.64 5.19
C ASP A 60 18.75 -0.54 5.81
N LEU A 61 17.58 -0.31 6.41
CA LEU A 61 16.75 -1.36 7.01
C LEU A 61 16.24 -2.33 5.94
N TYR A 62 15.82 -1.80 4.79
CA TYR A 62 15.35 -2.63 3.68
C TYR A 62 16.47 -3.46 3.04
N ARG A 63 17.71 -2.98 3.03
CA ARG A 63 18.88 -3.75 2.56
C ARG A 63 19.30 -4.84 3.55
N ALA A 64 19.11 -4.61 4.85
CA ALA A 64 19.43 -5.58 5.89
C ALA A 64 18.38 -6.71 6.01
N ALA A 65 17.14 -6.46 5.59
CA ALA A 65 16.07 -7.45 5.60
C ALA A 65 16.08 -8.36 4.35
N PRO A 66 15.34 -9.49 4.34
CA PRO A 66 15.14 -10.27 3.13
C PRO A 66 14.63 -9.40 1.96
N PRO A 67 15.11 -9.59 0.72
CA PRO A 67 14.76 -8.74 -0.43
C PRO A 67 13.24 -8.60 -0.67
N GLU A 68 12.51 -9.63 -0.32
CA GLU A 68 11.04 -9.72 -0.38
C GLU A 68 10.35 -8.61 0.43
N VAL A 69 10.95 -8.14 1.53
CA VAL A 69 10.38 -7.08 2.38
C VAL A 69 10.27 -5.78 1.59
N ARG A 70 11.35 -5.38 0.90
CA ARG A 70 11.38 -4.19 0.04
C ARG A 70 10.47 -4.35 -1.17
N ALA A 71 10.54 -5.51 -1.82
CA ALA A 71 9.69 -5.87 -2.95
C ALA A 71 8.19 -5.75 -2.60
N ASN A 72 7.78 -6.31 -1.46
CA ASN A 72 6.39 -6.28 -0.99
C ASN A 72 5.95 -4.87 -0.56
N ALA A 73 6.82 -4.08 0.07
CA ALA A 73 6.53 -2.69 0.42
C ALA A 73 6.25 -1.84 -0.83
N LEU A 74 7.09 -1.96 -1.86
CA LEU A 74 6.92 -1.30 -3.15
C LEU A 74 5.66 -1.81 -3.87
N ALA A 75 5.46 -3.12 -3.95
CA ALA A 75 4.31 -3.71 -4.61
C ALA A 75 2.98 -3.26 -3.98
N ASN A 76 2.91 -3.23 -2.65
CA ASN A 76 1.72 -2.74 -1.94
C ASN A 76 1.47 -1.25 -2.17
N THR A 77 2.53 -0.45 -2.24
CA THR A 77 2.44 0.98 -2.52
C THR A 77 1.90 1.24 -3.93
N TYR A 78 2.45 0.59 -4.95
CA TYR A 78 1.96 0.75 -6.33
C TYR A 78 0.57 0.15 -6.54
N ARG A 79 0.21 -0.94 -5.85
CA ARG A 79 -1.16 -1.47 -5.87
C ARG A 79 -2.16 -0.47 -5.30
N LEU A 80 -1.78 0.25 -4.23
CA LEU A 80 -2.61 1.31 -3.66
C LEU A 80 -2.75 2.49 -4.62
N GLU A 81 -1.64 2.93 -5.23
CA GLU A 81 -1.64 3.99 -6.26
C GLU A 81 -2.58 3.64 -7.42
N GLY A 82 -2.51 2.41 -7.92
CA GLY A 82 -3.39 1.93 -8.99
C GLY A 82 -4.87 1.99 -8.63
N ARG A 83 -5.23 1.63 -7.38
CA ARG A 83 -6.61 1.76 -6.88
C ARG A 83 -7.04 3.22 -6.80
N MET A 84 -6.17 4.11 -6.36
CA MET A 84 -6.47 5.54 -6.26
C MET A 84 -6.74 6.15 -7.64
N HIS A 85 -5.98 5.74 -8.67
CA HIS A 85 -6.24 6.15 -10.05
C HIS A 85 -7.60 5.71 -10.61
N LEU A 86 -8.20 4.64 -10.08
CA LEU A 86 -9.52 4.13 -10.48
C LEU A 86 -10.66 4.59 -9.56
N ARG A 87 -10.37 5.31 -8.46
CA ARG A 87 -11.40 5.76 -7.51
C ARG A 87 -12.42 6.66 -8.20
N ASP A 88 -11.91 7.63 -8.96
CA ASP A 88 -12.71 8.71 -9.57
C ASP A 88 -12.85 8.54 -11.10
N ARG A 89 -12.39 7.40 -11.65
CA ARG A 89 -12.38 7.13 -13.10
C ARG A 89 -12.79 5.69 -13.41
N ARG A 90 -13.54 5.49 -14.50
CA ARG A 90 -13.89 4.14 -14.98
C ARG A 90 -12.68 3.36 -15.49
N TRP A 91 -11.70 4.04 -16.09
CA TRP A 91 -10.48 3.45 -16.61
C TRP A 91 -9.32 4.45 -16.50
N SER A 92 -8.09 3.96 -16.35
CA SER A 92 -6.90 4.79 -16.27
C SER A 92 -5.65 4.01 -16.67
N GLY A 93 -4.95 4.45 -17.72
CA GLY A 93 -3.64 3.88 -18.09
C GLY A 93 -2.59 4.06 -16.99
N ALA A 94 -2.70 5.11 -16.16
CA ALA A 94 -1.87 5.26 -14.97
C ALA A 94 -2.13 4.14 -13.95
N ALA A 95 -3.39 3.71 -13.78
CA ALA A 95 -3.72 2.59 -12.92
C ALA A 95 -3.07 1.29 -13.42
N VAL A 96 -3.18 0.99 -14.71
CA VAL A 96 -2.57 -0.21 -15.32
C VAL A 96 -1.05 -0.21 -15.09
N ARG A 97 -0.38 0.93 -15.31
CA ARG A 97 1.06 1.07 -15.05
C ARG A 97 1.41 0.85 -13.59
N SER A 98 0.64 1.37 -12.63
CA SER A 98 0.89 1.14 -11.21
C SER A 98 0.69 -0.32 -10.83
N PHE A 99 -0.35 -1.00 -11.33
CA PHE A 99 -0.50 -2.45 -11.11
C PHE A 99 0.63 -3.26 -11.78
N ALA A 100 1.12 -2.83 -12.95
CA ALA A 100 2.26 -3.46 -13.61
C ALA A 100 3.53 -3.32 -12.77
N ARG A 101 3.80 -2.14 -12.21
CA ARG A 101 4.90 -1.93 -11.25
C ARG A 101 4.75 -2.79 -10.01
N ALA A 102 3.54 -2.95 -9.50
CA ALA A 102 3.29 -3.84 -8.36
C ALA A 102 3.66 -5.30 -8.70
N CYS A 103 3.27 -5.77 -9.89
CA CYS A 103 3.61 -7.11 -10.37
C CYS A 103 5.11 -7.27 -10.65
N TYR A 104 5.78 -6.24 -11.16
CA TYR A 104 7.21 -6.23 -11.38
C TYR A 104 8.01 -6.40 -10.08
N HIS A 105 7.60 -5.71 -9.01
CA HIS A 105 8.30 -5.79 -7.74
C HIS A 105 8.06 -7.08 -6.96
N ALA A 106 6.83 -7.60 -6.95
CA ALA A 106 6.49 -8.82 -6.22
C ALA A 106 5.55 -9.70 -7.07
N PRO A 107 6.07 -10.43 -8.08
CA PRO A 107 5.27 -11.24 -8.97
C PRO A 107 4.59 -12.38 -8.19
N SER A 108 3.26 -12.37 -8.18
CA SER A 108 2.44 -13.41 -7.54
C SER A 108 1.01 -13.31 -8.07
N PRO A 109 0.14 -14.32 -7.83
CA PRO A 109 -1.28 -14.20 -8.14
C PRO A 109 -1.92 -12.95 -7.49
N ARG A 110 -1.43 -12.52 -6.32
CA ARG A 110 -1.91 -11.33 -5.61
C ARG A 110 -1.62 -10.00 -6.34
N THR A 111 -0.65 -9.97 -7.25
CA THR A 111 -0.28 -8.78 -8.05
C THR A 111 -0.64 -8.93 -9.53
N ALA A 112 -0.56 -10.15 -10.07
CA ALA A 112 -0.92 -10.46 -11.46
C ALA A 112 -2.43 -10.35 -11.72
N VAL A 113 -3.28 -10.85 -10.81
CA VAL A 113 -4.74 -10.78 -10.98
C VAL A 113 -5.24 -9.32 -11.00
N PRO A 114 -4.85 -8.44 -10.06
CA PRO A 114 -5.19 -7.02 -10.16
C PRO A 114 -4.67 -6.33 -11.42
N LEU A 115 -3.48 -6.70 -11.91
CA LEU A 115 -2.96 -6.18 -13.18
C LEU A 115 -3.88 -6.56 -14.35
N GLY A 116 -4.24 -7.84 -14.49
CA GLY A 116 -5.16 -8.30 -15.53
C GLY A 116 -6.53 -7.63 -15.42
N ALA A 117 -7.10 -7.56 -14.21
CA ALA A 117 -8.36 -6.88 -13.97
C ALA A 117 -8.33 -5.38 -14.31
N SER A 118 -7.20 -4.71 -14.08
CA SER A 118 -7.05 -3.27 -14.35
C SER A 118 -7.11 -2.90 -15.83
N LEU A 119 -6.85 -3.85 -16.74
CA LEU A 119 -7.01 -3.64 -18.19
C LEU A 119 -8.43 -3.26 -18.56
N PHE A 120 -9.42 -3.77 -17.81
CA PHE A 120 -10.84 -3.45 -17.96
C PHE A 120 -11.30 -2.32 -17.03
N GLY A 121 -10.37 -1.63 -16.35
CA GLY A 121 -10.65 -0.54 -15.45
C GLY A 121 -11.43 -0.96 -14.20
N ARG A 122 -12.27 -0.06 -13.68
CA ARG A 122 -13.08 -0.27 -12.47
C ARG A 122 -14.02 -1.47 -12.57
N PRO A 123 -14.75 -1.72 -13.68
CA PRO A 123 -15.56 -2.93 -13.83
C PRO A 123 -14.78 -4.23 -13.63
N GLY A 124 -13.57 -4.34 -14.21
CA GLY A 124 -12.71 -5.51 -14.03
C GLY A 124 -12.26 -5.70 -12.58
N MET A 125 -11.87 -4.60 -11.92
CA MET A 125 -11.50 -4.62 -10.51
C MET A 125 -12.67 -5.02 -9.59
N ASP A 126 -13.89 -4.55 -9.89
CA ASP A 126 -15.09 -4.87 -9.12
C ASP A 126 -15.48 -6.34 -9.30
N ALA A 127 -15.40 -6.89 -10.52
CA ALA A 127 -15.63 -8.30 -10.80
C ALA A 127 -14.64 -9.19 -10.02
N MET A 128 -13.34 -8.85 -10.06
CA MET A 128 -12.31 -9.53 -9.29
C MET A 128 -12.62 -9.54 -7.78
N GLN A 129 -13.04 -8.40 -7.21
CA GLN A 129 -13.38 -8.31 -5.80
C GLN A 129 -14.62 -9.13 -5.41
N ARG A 130 -15.59 -9.27 -6.31
CA ARG A 130 -16.75 -10.15 -6.10
C ARG A 130 -16.31 -11.61 -6.05
N VAL A 131 -15.51 -12.07 -7.00
CA VAL A 131 -14.97 -13.43 -7.01
C VAL A 131 -14.18 -13.71 -5.73
N TYR A 132 -13.31 -12.78 -5.32
CA TYR A 132 -12.51 -12.95 -4.11
C TYR A 132 -13.34 -13.06 -2.82
N ARG A 133 -14.52 -12.43 -2.78
CA ARG A 133 -15.46 -12.55 -1.65
C ARG A 133 -16.27 -13.85 -1.65
N LEU A 134 -16.38 -14.52 -2.79
CA LEU A 134 -17.09 -15.81 -2.91
C LEU A 134 -16.20 -17.01 -2.54
N VAL A 135 -14.88 -16.85 -2.69
CA VAL A 135 -13.89 -17.92 -2.44
C VAL A 135 -13.30 -17.85 -1.03
N ARG A 136 -13.61 -16.80 -0.26
CA ARG A 136 -13.14 -16.59 1.11
C ARG A 136 -14.28 -16.81 2.10
#